data_AF-A0AAD5Q4N0-F1
#
_entry.id   AF-A0AAD5Q4N0-F1
#
_cell.length_a   1.000
_cell.length_b   1.000
_cell.length_c   1.000
_cell.angle_alpha   90.00
_cell.angle_beta   90.00
_cell.angle_gamma   90.00
#
_symmetry.space_group_name_H-M   'P 1'
#
loop_
_entity.id
_entity.type
_entity.pdbx_description
1 polymer ?
#
loop_
_entity_poly.entity_id
_entity_poly.type
_entity_poly.pdbx_seq_one_letter_code
_entity_poly.pdbx_strand_id
1 'polypeptide(L)'
;MVAGYLGTGYHGVQLNKNVETIENELRKAILAAGAMRESNFADLSKIDWSRSSRTDKGVHAGCIVFSAKLLLDEHATVDPATGRVQALVDALNAELPPTIRIFSATRVNKRFSARRNCVLREYEYFLPLSFLEQSFLATSTADTSDVDLDAAVERFFAALREYEGIHDFHNFTKARSFFYRQRAQQKLRRVGGGAEASTGGDDDDDDVEDDGGERDDGSYTSAEYSDEASQYEDGLGTFRKELPRHRRAIYSCSGSLVRDFCGEPFLRVHIVGQAFLLHQIRCMVGGALAVATRGMSSDVFRAAIHTNRIVRVPIAPAEGLVLLSSSFGGKLHSVSLYEDFNTKLATEHKDVSHRVLLSAEEDAAMQRFREDVIYREVSRAWKSVTKVDRWHAYLARSFEANATLDAAEIAALLADAERAQHEKKRRQRSFVQQNRSNEIVDNKPRGVLPRQFTTNLCVRYSIPPGIFTNDVCRGIARHLRLGNVPIDADEQQIFEYIDKCGLQALANEGRMLRTGRHAPSSSGQRA
;
A
#
# COMPACT_ATOMS: atom_id res chain seq x y z
N MET A 1 18.68 -0.73 -3.94
CA MET A 1 18.73 0.62 -4.54
C MET A 1 17.45 1.33 -4.18
N VAL A 2 17.54 2.59 -3.75
CA VAL A 2 16.39 3.49 -3.55
C VAL A 2 16.39 4.49 -4.70
N ALA A 3 15.24 4.66 -5.33
CA ALA A 3 15.11 5.45 -6.55
C ALA A 3 13.81 6.26 -6.58
N GLY A 4 13.77 7.26 -7.44
CA GLY A 4 12.57 8.02 -7.81
C GLY A 4 12.51 8.24 -9.32
N TYR A 5 11.31 8.42 -9.86
CA TYR A 5 11.13 8.65 -11.30
C TYR A 5 9.83 9.38 -11.65
N LEU A 6 9.83 10.02 -12.82
CA LEU A 6 8.62 10.42 -13.53
C LEU A 6 8.01 9.24 -14.28
N GLY A 7 6.72 8.99 -14.07
CA GLY A 7 5.97 7.98 -14.82
C GLY A 7 5.55 8.46 -16.22
N THR A 8 5.54 9.77 -16.46
CA THR A 8 5.19 10.36 -17.76
C THR A 8 6.07 9.78 -18.88
N GLY A 9 5.44 9.29 -19.94
CA GLY A 9 6.13 8.66 -21.07
C GLY A 9 6.48 7.18 -20.87
N TYR A 10 6.22 6.60 -19.69
CA TYR A 10 6.48 5.20 -19.38
C TYR A 10 5.21 4.39 -19.18
N HIS A 11 5.22 3.14 -19.62
CA HIS A 11 4.14 2.15 -19.46
C HIS A 11 4.26 1.39 -18.12
N GLY A 12 4.58 2.13 -17.07
CA GLY A 12 4.75 1.62 -15.72
C GLY A 12 6.19 1.18 -15.42
N VAL A 13 6.40 0.69 -14.20
CA VAL A 13 7.73 0.27 -13.76
C VAL A 13 8.15 -1.07 -14.36
N GLN A 14 7.23 -2.02 -14.45
CA GLN A 14 7.55 -3.40 -14.78
C GLN A 14 7.88 -3.57 -16.26
N LEU A 15 8.94 -4.35 -16.57
CA LEU A 15 9.27 -4.73 -17.95
C LEU A 15 8.06 -5.31 -18.70
N ASN A 16 7.76 -4.73 -19.86
CA ASN A 16 6.79 -5.18 -20.84
C ASN A 16 7.40 -5.10 -22.25
N LYS A 17 6.85 -5.86 -23.20
CA LYS A 17 7.35 -5.88 -24.58
C LYS A 17 6.95 -4.61 -25.32
N ASN A 18 7.83 -4.10 -26.18
CA ASN A 18 7.56 -3.03 -27.15
C ASN A 18 7.08 -1.70 -26.55
N VAL A 19 7.32 -1.48 -25.26
CA VAL A 19 6.97 -0.23 -24.58
C VAL A 19 8.10 0.19 -23.66
N GLU A 20 8.24 1.51 -23.47
CA GLU A 20 9.22 2.04 -22.54
C GLU A 20 8.76 1.85 -21.10
N THR A 21 9.66 1.35 -20.25
CA THR A 21 9.38 1.05 -18.83
C THR A 21 10.57 1.46 -17.99
N ILE A 22 10.32 1.83 -16.74
CA ILE A 22 11.39 2.28 -15.82
C ILE A 22 12.45 1.19 -15.63
N GLU A 23 12.04 -0.08 -15.54
CA GLU A 23 12.98 -1.18 -15.42
C GLU A 23 13.85 -1.40 -16.64
N ASN A 24 13.34 -1.08 -17.84
CA ASN A 24 14.14 -1.19 -19.06
C ASN A 24 15.30 -0.19 -19.01
N GLU A 25 15.03 1.05 -18.59
CA GLU A 25 16.05 2.08 -18.38
C GLU A 25 17.03 1.69 -17.28
N LEU A 26 16.53 1.20 -16.14
CA LEU A 26 17.39 0.74 -15.04
C LEU A 26 18.31 -0.41 -15.45
N ARG A 27 17.81 -1.45 -16.13
CA ARG A 27 18.67 -2.58 -16.52
C ARG A 27 19.71 -2.19 -17.58
N LYS A 28 19.39 -1.24 -18.48
CA LYS A 28 20.35 -0.68 -19.44
C LYS A 28 21.46 0.06 -18.70
N ALA A 29 21.11 0.92 -17.76
CA ALA A 29 22.07 1.64 -16.93
C ALA A 29 22.95 0.71 -16.09
N ILE A 30 22.38 -0.35 -15.49
CA ILE A 30 23.14 -1.34 -14.71
C ILE A 30 24.12 -2.12 -15.60
N LEU A 31 23.72 -2.47 -16.82
CA LEU A 31 24.60 -3.14 -17.78
C LEU A 31 25.74 -2.22 -18.22
N ALA A 32 25.42 -0.97 -18.58
CA ALA A 32 26.41 0.04 -18.99
C ALA A 32 27.41 0.35 -17.86
N ALA A 33 26.95 0.40 -16.61
CA ALA A 33 27.79 0.56 -15.43
C ALA A 33 28.67 -0.68 -15.11
N GLY A 34 28.59 -1.75 -15.89
CA GLY A 34 29.34 -3.00 -15.65
C GLY A 34 28.85 -3.82 -14.45
N ALA A 35 27.74 -3.44 -13.83
CA ALA A 35 27.19 -4.09 -12.64
C ALA A 35 26.32 -5.33 -12.96
N MET A 36 26.19 -5.69 -14.25
CA MET A 36 25.42 -6.82 -14.73
C MET A 36 26.07 -7.46 -15.96
N ARG A 37 25.94 -8.79 -16.13
CA ARG A 37 26.33 -9.49 -17.36
C ARG A 37 25.18 -9.49 -18.37
N GLU A 38 25.49 -9.59 -19.65
CA GLU A 38 24.50 -9.76 -20.74
C GLU A 38 23.50 -10.89 -20.47
N SER A 39 23.98 -12.02 -19.92
CA SER A 39 23.14 -13.16 -19.57
C SER A 39 22.07 -12.86 -18.51
N ASN A 40 22.33 -11.86 -17.65
CA ASN A 40 21.41 -11.38 -16.62
C ASN A 40 20.48 -10.32 -17.20
N PHE A 41 20.94 -9.51 -18.16
CA PHE A 41 20.11 -8.52 -18.86
C PHE A 41 18.96 -9.18 -19.63
N ALA A 42 19.25 -10.32 -20.27
CA ALA A 42 18.26 -11.14 -20.97
C ALA A 42 17.28 -11.84 -20.00
N ASP A 43 17.70 -12.12 -18.76
CA ASP A 43 16.93 -12.85 -17.77
C ASP A 43 17.21 -12.35 -16.34
N LEU A 44 16.36 -11.42 -15.90
CA LEU A 44 16.47 -10.80 -14.58
C LEU A 44 16.22 -11.77 -13.41
N SER A 45 15.68 -12.97 -13.66
CA SER A 45 15.50 -13.97 -12.60
C SER A 45 16.84 -14.44 -12.02
N LYS A 46 17.91 -14.42 -12.82
CA LYS A 46 19.28 -14.81 -12.42
C LYS A 46 19.89 -13.90 -11.36
N ILE A 47 19.34 -12.72 -11.17
CA ILE A 47 19.82 -11.74 -10.19
C ILE A 47 18.79 -11.45 -9.09
N ASP A 48 17.76 -12.29 -8.95
CA ASP A 48 16.66 -12.07 -7.99
C ASP A 48 16.06 -10.65 -8.08
N TRP A 49 15.87 -10.14 -9.30
CA TRP A 49 15.34 -8.79 -9.49
C TRP A 49 13.96 -8.63 -8.87
N SER A 50 13.82 -7.63 -8.00
CA SER A 50 12.59 -7.37 -7.27
C SER A 50 12.41 -5.88 -7.00
N ARG A 51 11.15 -5.46 -6.84
CA ARG A 51 10.72 -4.07 -6.65
C ARG A 51 9.67 -3.98 -5.53
N SER A 52 9.66 -2.90 -4.75
CA SER A 52 8.73 -2.74 -3.63
C SER A 52 7.28 -2.50 -4.05
N SER A 53 7.07 -1.93 -5.23
CA SER A 53 5.76 -1.66 -5.81
C SER A 53 5.75 -1.83 -7.33
N ARG A 54 4.59 -2.13 -7.89
CA ARG A 54 4.33 -2.12 -9.34
C ARG A 54 3.42 -0.94 -9.65
N THR A 55 4.01 0.15 -10.11
CA THR A 55 3.28 1.34 -10.56
C THR A 55 2.81 1.15 -12.00
N ASP A 56 1.61 1.67 -12.28
CA ASP A 56 0.96 1.58 -13.58
C ASP A 56 1.50 2.63 -14.56
N LYS A 57 1.06 2.56 -15.82
CA LYS A 57 1.38 3.57 -16.85
C LYS A 57 1.13 4.99 -16.31
N GLY A 58 2.12 5.87 -16.49
CA GLY A 58 2.03 7.27 -16.10
C GLY A 58 2.20 7.56 -14.60
N VAL A 59 2.20 6.54 -13.73
CA VAL A 59 2.29 6.75 -12.27
C VAL A 59 3.73 7.08 -11.86
N HIS A 60 3.91 8.12 -11.06
CA HIS A 60 5.22 8.57 -10.59
C HIS A 60 5.65 7.83 -9.31
N ALA A 61 6.94 7.86 -8.98
CA ALA A 61 7.43 7.41 -7.68
C ALA A 61 8.44 8.40 -7.11
N GLY A 62 8.13 8.94 -5.93
CA GLY A 62 9.08 9.69 -5.12
C GLY A 62 10.07 8.78 -4.41
N CYS A 63 9.62 7.58 -4.02
CA CYS A 63 10.48 6.56 -3.41
C CYS A 63 10.01 5.15 -3.79
N ILE A 64 10.84 4.44 -4.54
CA ILE A 64 10.71 3.01 -4.80
C ILE A 64 12.01 2.31 -4.43
N VAL A 65 11.92 1.05 -4.01
CA VAL A 65 13.10 0.24 -3.72
C VAL A 65 13.19 -0.92 -4.69
N PHE A 66 14.37 -1.08 -5.28
CA PHE A 66 14.75 -2.24 -6.06
C PHE A 66 15.79 -3.07 -5.32
N SER A 67 15.71 -4.39 -5.44
CA SER A 67 16.68 -5.35 -4.91
C SER A 67 17.13 -6.28 -6.03
N ALA A 68 18.44 -6.53 -6.11
CA ALA A 68 19.04 -7.47 -7.06
C ALA A 68 20.42 -7.90 -6.57
N LYS A 69 20.93 -9.01 -7.13
CA LYS A 69 22.31 -9.47 -7.00
C LYS A 69 23.13 -8.89 -8.15
N LEU A 70 23.88 -7.84 -7.86
CA LEU A 70 24.68 -7.13 -8.85
C LEU A 70 26.16 -7.46 -8.70
N LEU A 71 26.91 -7.30 -9.80
CA LEU A 71 28.35 -7.28 -9.77
C LEU A 71 28.81 -5.93 -9.23
N LEU A 72 29.79 -5.96 -8.33
CA LEU A 72 30.49 -4.77 -7.89
C LEU A 72 31.92 -4.90 -8.41
N ASP A 73 32.44 -3.80 -8.94
CA ASP A 73 33.86 -3.69 -9.28
C ASP A 73 34.71 -4.02 -8.03
N GLU A 74 35.86 -4.66 -8.20
CA GLU A 74 36.82 -4.92 -7.13
C GLU A 74 37.31 -3.62 -6.48
N HIS A 75 37.28 -2.51 -7.24
CA HIS A 75 37.59 -1.17 -6.75
C HIS A 75 36.40 -0.43 -6.13
N ALA A 76 35.17 -0.97 -6.24
CA ALA A 76 34.00 -0.35 -5.62
C ALA A 76 34.00 -0.60 -4.10
N THR A 77 34.42 0.42 -3.36
CA THR A 77 34.40 0.38 -1.88
C THR A 77 32.97 0.31 -1.37
N VAL A 78 32.67 -0.78 -0.65
CA VAL A 78 31.46 -0.88 0.17
C VAL A 78 31.78 -0.31 1.54
N ASP A 79 31.06 0.72 1.98
CA ASP A 79 31.17 1.23 3.34
C ASP A 79 30.83 0.09 4.34
N PRO A 80 31.76 -0.32 5.22
CA PRO A 80 31.54 -1.44 6.13
C PRO A 80 30.45 -1.16 7.18
N ALA A 81 30.33 0.10 7.63
CA ALA A 81 29.36 0.50 8.64
C ALA A 81 27.95 0.56 8.05
N THR A 82 27.78 1.28 6.93
CA THR A 82 26.45 1.56 6.36
C THR A 82 26.04 0.56 5.28
N GLY A 83 27.00 -0.12 4.66
CA GLY A 83 26.80 -0.97 3.48
C GLY A 83 26.65 -0.19 2.17
N ARG A 84 26.89 1.13 2.17
CA ARG A 84 26.71 1.96 0.96
C ARG A 84 27.74 1.71 -0.11
N VAL A 85 27.30 1.87 -1.36
CA VAL A 85 28.11 1.69 -2.56
C VAL A 85 27.96 2.94 -3.45
N GLN A 86 28.67 4.01 -3.09
CA GLN A 86 28.50 5.32 -3.76
C GLN A 86 28.88 5.26 -5.25
N ALA A 87 29.97 4.57 -5.60
CA ALA A 87 30.40 4.41 -6.98
C ALA A 87 29.31 3.81 -7.90
N LEU A 88 28.48 2.90 -7.36
CA LEU A 88 27.35 2.35 -8.12
C LEU A 88 26.25 3.39 -8.33
N VAL A 89 25.95 4.22 -7.32
CA VAL A 89 24.97 5.31 -7.46
C VAL A 89 25.41 6.30 -8.52
N ASP A 90 26.68 6.69 -8.51
CA ASP A 90 27.25 7.66 -9.46
C ASP A 90 27.24 7.10 -10.88
N ALA A 91 27.70 5.86 -11.07
CA ALA A 91 27.72 5.19 -12.37
C ALA A 91 26.31 5.02 -12.96
N LEU A 92 25.33 4.59 -12.16
CA LEU A 92 23.96 4.46 -12.64
C LEU A 92 23.35 5.81 -13.01
N ASN A 93 23.55 6.84 -12.19
CA ASN A 93 23.02 8.17 -12.47
C ASN A 93 23.70 8.88 -13.64
N ALA A 94 24.90 8.45 -14.06
CA ALA A 94 25.55 8.95 -15.27
C ALA A 94 24.89 8.42 -16.56
N GLU A 95 24.31 7.22 -16.49
CA GLU A 95 23.65 6.54 -17.61
C GLU A 95 22.13 6.78 -17.65
N LEU A 96 21.53 7.17 -16.52
CA LEU A 96 20.09 7.39 -16.41
C LEU A 96 19.67 8.80 -16.88
N PRO A 97 18.49 8.94 -17.50
CA PRO A 97 17.94 10.26 -17.80
C PRO A 97 17.63 11.02 -16.50
N PRO A 98 17.60 12.36 -16.50
CA PRO A 98 17.33 13.17 -15.30
C PRO A 98 15.94 12.91 -14.71
N THR A 99 15.04 12.26 -15.45
CA THR A 99 13.69 11.86 -15.01
C THR A 99 13.68 10.59 -14.17
N ILE A 100 14.81 9.88 -14.02
CA ILE A 100 14.98 8.68 -13.19
C ILE A 100 16.24 8.88 -12.35
N ARG A 101 16.14 8.77 -11.03
CA ARG A 101 17.27 9.00 -10.13
C ARG A 101 17.44 7.87 -9.13
N ILE A 102 18.68 7.41 -8.96
CA ILE A 102 19.10 6.58 -7.83
C ILE A 102 19.59 7.49 -6.72
N PHE A 103 18.96 7.42 -5.54
CA PHE A 103 19.39 8.18 -4.36
C PHE A 103 20.39 7.40 -3.52
N SER A 104 20.31 6.07 -3.57
CA SER A 104 21.06 5.19 -2.68
C SER A 104 21.23 3.79 -3.25
N ALA A 105 22.40 3.19 -3.00
CA ALA A 105 22.64 1.76 -3.17
C ALA A 105 23.30 1.19 -1.90
N THR A 106 22.61 0.26 -1.25
CA THR A 106 23.06 -0.41 -0.01
C THR A 106 23.18 -1.90 -0.23
N ARG A 107 24.31 -2.49 0.17
CA ARG A 107 24.50 -3.93 0.29
C ARG A 107 23.67 -4.46 1.46
N VAL A 108 22.74 -5.34 1.16
CA VAL A 108 21.83 -5.98 2.11
C VAL A 108 22.09 -7.48 2.22
N ASN A 109 21.39 -8.16 3.13
CA ASN A 109 21.47 -9.62 3.24
C ASN A 109 20.96 -10.31 1.96
N LYS A 110 21.43 -11.55 1.71
CA LYS A 110 21.10 -12.32 0.50
C LYS A 110 19.61 -12.71 0.39
N ARG A 111 18.85 -12.63 1.48
CA ARG A 111 17.43 -13.04 1.54
C ARG A 111 16.47 -11.88 1.30
N PHE A 112 16.97 -10.64 1.32
CA PHE A 112 16.16 -9.45 1.17
C PHE A 112 15.59 -9.37 -0.25
N SER A 113 14.27 -9.20 -0.32
CA SER A 113 13.51 -8.93 -1.52
C SER A 113 12.67 -7.69 -1.28
N ALA A 114 12.89 -6.64 -2.08
CA ALA A 114 12.14 -5.39 -1.96
C ALA A 114 10.61 -5.61 -1.99
N ARG A 115 10.12 -6.59 -2.76
CA ARG A 115 8.71 -6.95 -2.83
C ARG A 115 8.22 -7.60 -1.53
N ARG A 116 8.84 -8.71 -1.13
CA ARG A 116 8.39 -9.56 -0.01
C ARG A 116 8.62 -8.91 1.36
N ASN A 117 9.60 -8.02 1.45
CA ASN A 117 9.96 -7.35 2.70
C ASN A 117 9.37 -5.96 2.87
N CYS A 118 8.74 -5.41 1.82
CA CYS A 118 8.01 -4.16 1.97
C CYS A 118 6.67 -4.43 2.64
N VAL A 119 6.43 -3.73 3.76
CA VAL A 119 5.30 -3.95 4.66
C VAL A 119 4.19 -2.93 4.45
N LEU A 120 4.53 -1.69 4.10
CA LEU A 120 3.59 -0.59 3.89
C LEU A 120 4.01 0.19 2.65
N ARG A 121 3.01 0.72 1.93
CA ARG A 121 3.22 1.71 0.87
C ARG A 121 2.36 2.92 1.16
N GLU A 122 2.95 4.08 0.91
CA GLU A 122 2.30 5.38 1.03
C GLU A 122 2.18 5.98 -0.36
N TYR A 123 1.00 6.46 -0.70
CA TYR A 123 0.73 7.13 -1.95
C TYR A 123 0.16 8.50 -1.70
N GLU A 124 0.50 9.41 -2.61
CA GLU A 124 -0.19 10.67 -2.75
C GLU A 124 -0.92 10.74 -4.06
N TYR A 125 -2.06 11.40 -4.06
CA TYR A 125 -2.78 11.73 -5.27
C TYR A 125 -3.11 13.22 -5.27
N PHE A 126 -2.65 13.94 -6.30
CA PHE A 126 -2.93 15.36 -6.51
C PHE A 126 -3.95 15.52 -7.64
N LEU A 127 -5.02 16.26 -7.37
CA LEU A 127 -6.03 16.63 -8.37
C LEU A 127 -6.43 18.11 -8.24
N PRO A 128 -6.64 18.82 -9.35
CA PRO A 128 -7.20 20.18 -9.33
C PRO A 128 -8.55 20.20 -8.61
N LEU A 129 -8.82 21.26 -7.84
CA LEU A 129 -10.10 21.42 -7.14
C LEU A 129 -11.30 21.45 -8.09
N SER A 130 -11.09 21.84 -9.36
CA SER A 130 -12.11 21.87 -10.41
C SER A 130 -12.77 20.53 -10.70
N PHE A 131 -12.16 19.41 -10.31
CA PHE A 131 -12.81 18.09 -10.36
C PHE A 131 -14.07 17.99 -9.47
N LEU A 132 -14.26 18.93 -8.53
CA LEU A 132 -15.43 19.00 -7.66
C LEU A 132 -16.43 20.11 -8.05
N GLU A 133 -16.11 20.97 -9.02
CA GLU A 133 -16.92 22.16 -9.34
C GLU A 133 -18.24 21.83 -10.06
N GLN A 134 -18.41 20.62 -10.61
CA GLN A 134 -19.64 20.23 -11.31
C GLN A 134 -20.42 19.15 -10.54
N SER A 135 -21.70 19.42 -10.29
CA SER A 135 -22.65 18.46 -9.70
C SER A 135 -23.43 17.75 -10.82
N PHE A 136 -23.44 16.41 -10.81
CA PHE A 136 -24.15 15.63 -11.83
C PHE A 136 -25.68 15.73 -11.75
N LEU A 137 -26.21 16.06 -10.58
CA LEU A 137 -27.67 16.22 -10.36
C LEU A 137 -28.21 17.60 -10.79
N ALA A 138 -27.34 18.52 -11.23
CA ALA A 138 -27.75 19.84 -11.72
C ALA A 138 -28.23 19.76 -13.18
N THR A 139 -29.28 18.97 -13.42
CA THR A 139 -30.03 18.97 -14.69
C THR A 139 -30.92 20.21 -14.78
N SER A 140 -30.32 21.39 -14.97
CA SER A 140 -30.95 22.60 -15.55
C SER A 140 -29.92 23.73 -15.57
N THR A 141 -29.78 24.38 -16.73
CA THR A 141 -28.88 25.51 -17.00
C THR A 141 -29.24 26.81 -16.27
N ALA A 142 -29.94 26.72 -15.13
CA ALA A 142 -30.41 27.84 -14.32
C ALA A 142 -29.88 27.85 -12.87
N ASP A 143 -29.38 26.73 -12.34
CA ASP A 143 -28.95 26.59 -10.93
C ASP A 143 -27.44 26.28 -10.77
N THR A 144 -26.60 26.69 -11.73
CA THR A 144 -25.13 26.54 -11.62
C THR A 144 -24.49 27.48 -10.58
N SER A 145 -25.28 28.27 -9.85
CA SER A 145 -24.77 29.34 -8.97
C SER A 145 -24.50 28.93 -7.52
N ASP A 146 -24.61 27.66 -7.13
CA ASP A 146 -24.26 27.28 -5.74
C ASP A 146 -23.85 25.80 -5.59
N VAL A 147 -22.83 25.36 -6.35
CA VAL A 147 -22.10 24.16 -5.91
C VAL A 147 -21.31 24.59 -4.68
N ASP A 148 -21.84 24.25 -3.50
CA ASP A 148 -21.12 24.37 -2.23
C ASP A 148 -19.87 23.48 -2.29
N LEU A 149 -18.77 24.11 -2.70
CA LEU A 149 -17.49 23.48 -2.94
C LEU A 149 -16.89 22.98 -1.62
N ASP A 150 -17.10 23.70 -0.53
CA ASP A 150 -16.67 23.29 0.80
C ASP A 150 -17.41 21.99 1.21
N ALA A 151 -18.72 21.92 1.02
CA ALA A 151 -19.47 20.69 1.23
C ALA A 151 -19.08 19.55 0.27
N ALA A 152 -18.64 19.87 -0.96
CA ALA A 152 -18.11 18.85 -1.88
C ALA A 152 -16.76 18.31 -1.40
N VAL A 153 -15.86 19.17 -0.92
CA VAL A 153 -14.58 18.80 -0.33
C VAL A 153 -14.77 17.94 0.92
N GLU A 154 -15.69 18.33 1.81
CA GLU A 154 -16.02 17.56 3.01
C GLU A 154 -16.55 16.16 2.66
N ARG A 155 -17.46 16.06 1.69
CA ARG A 155 -17.97 14.77 1.20
C ARG A 155 -16.88 13.92 0.57
N PHE A 156 -15.98 14.53 -0.20
CA PHE A 156 -14.84 13.85 -0.79
C PHE A 156 -13.94 13.22 0.28
N PHE A 157 -13.54 14.01 1.29
CA PHE A 157 -12.71 13.52 2.39
C PHE A 157 -13.44 12.52 3.29
N ALA A 158 -14.75 12.67 3.49
CA ALA A 158 -15.55 11.67 4.19
C ALA A 158 -15.57 10.32 3.44
N ALA A 159 -15.81 10.35 2.12
CA ALA A 159 -15.80 9.14 1.30
C ALA A 159 -14.43 8.43 1.27
N LEU A 160 -13.32 9.19 1.32
CA LEU A 160 -11.98 8.59 1.42
C LEU A 160 -11.78 7.79 2.72
N ARG A 161 -12.32 8.28 3.85
CA ARG A 161 -12.21 7.61 5.16
C ARG A 161 -12.97 6.29 5.24
N GLU A 162 -14.03 6.10 4.45
CA GLU A 162 -14.80 4.84 4.39
C GLU A 162 -13.94 3.65 3.93
N TYR A 163 -12.83 3.90 3.21
CA TYR A 163 -11.92 2.84 2.80
C TYR A 163 -11.03 2.29 3.90
N GLU A 164 -10.90 2.98 5.04
CA GLU A 164 -10.05 2.53 6.15
C GLU A 164 -10.54 1.20 6.73
N GLY A 165 -9.60 0.32 7.07
CA GLY A 165 -9.85 -1.04 7.53
C GLY A 165 -9.58 -2.10 6.46
N ILE A 166 -10.16 -3.29 6.66
CA ILE A 166 -9.97 -4.44 5.76
C ILE A 166 -11.24 -4.77 5.02
N HIS A 167 -11.24 -4.43 3.73
CA HIS A 167 -12.36 -4.63 2.81
C HIS A 167 -11.98 -5.55 1.66
N ASP A 168 -12.99 -6.08 0.97
CA ASP A 168 -12.81 -6.76 -0.31
C ASP A 168 -12.88 -5.71 -1.43
N PHE A 169 -11.72 -5.37 -2.02
CA PHE A 169 -11.62 -4.32 -3.05
C PHE A 169 -11.92 -4.84 -4.45
N HIS A 170 -12.78 -5.85 -4.59
CA HIS A 170 -13.10 -6.47 -5.88
C HIS A 170 -13.66 -5.46 -6.90
N ASN A 171 -14.48 -4.48 -6.50
CA ASN A 171 -14.99 -3.42 -7.39
C ASN A 171 -13.92 -2.36 -7.74
N PHE A 172 -12.79 -2.34 -7.03
CA PHE A 172 -11.74 -1.34 -7.16
C PHE A 172 -10.54 -1.86 -7.98
N THR A 173 -10.76 -2.82 -8.87
CA THR A 173 -9.73 -3.31 -9.78
C THR A 173 -10.35 -3.80 -11.08
N LYS A 174 -9.56 -3.90 -12.16
CA LYS A 174 -10.03 -4.48 -13.43
C LYS A 174 -10.38 -5.96 -13.22
N ALA A 175 -11.51 -6.40 -13.77
CA ALA A 175 -11.92 -7.80 -13.76
C ALA A 175 -10.94 -8.62 -14.62
N ARG A 176 -10.06 -9.43 -14.01
CA ARG A 176 -9.15 -10.31 -14.79
C ARG A 176 -9.77 -11.68 -15.08
N SER A 177 -11.02 -11.72 -15.55
CA SER A 177 -11.81 -12.95 -15.75
C SER A 177 -11.10 -13.98 -16.67
N PHE A 178 -10.31 -13.52 -17.64
CA PHE A 178 -9.53 -14.38 -18.55
C PHE A 178 -8.31 -15.03 -17.87
N PHE A 179 -7.47 -14.24 -17.18
CA PHE A 179 -6.29 -14.74 -16.45
C PHE A 179 -6.69 -15.74 -15.35
N TYR A 180 -7.84 -15.53 -14.71
CA TYR A 180 -8.37 -16.42 -13.67
C TYR A 180 -8.88 -17.74 -14.23
N ARG A 181 -9.49 -17.75 -15.41
CA ARG A 181 -9.83 -18.99 -16.14
C ARG A 181 -8.57 -19.78 -16.49
N GLN A 182 -7.53 -19.11 -16.99
CA GLN A 182 -6.30 -19.76 -17.44
C GLN A 182 -5.49 -20.37 -16.29
N ARG A 183 -5.33 -19.66 -15.16
CA ARG A 183 -4.69 -20.21 -13.95
C ARG A 183 -5.49 -21.35 -13.31
N ALA A 184 -6.83 -21.26 -13.29
CA ALA A 184 -7.67 -22.36 -12.81
C ALA A 184 -7.50 -23.62 -13.69
N GLN A 185 -7.44 -23.45 -15.02
CA GLN A 185 -7.16 -24.54 -15.96
C GLN A 185 -5.76 -25.13 -15.79
N GLN A 186 -4.73 -24.31 -15.56
CA GLN A 186 -3.38 -24.80 -15.26
C GLN A 186 -3.32 -25.57 -13.93
N LYS A 187 -4.05 -25.13 -12.90
CA LYS A 187 -4.13 -25.84 -11.61
C LYS A 187 -4.83 -27.19 -11.75
N LEU A 188 -5.94 -27.25 -12.52
CA LEU A 188 -6.63 -28.50 -12.89
C LEU A 188 -5.72 -29.45 -13.68
N ARG A 189 -4.91 -28.94 -14.60
CA ARG A 189 -3.92 -29.74 -15.35
C ARG A 189 -2.82 -30.32 -14.47
N ARG A 190 -2.36 -29.58 -13.45
CA ARG A 190 -1.39 -30.08 -12.47
C ARG A 190 -1.98 -31.15 -11.54
N VAL A 191 -3.25 -31.03 -11.17
CA VAL A 191 -3.95 -32.01 -10.32
C VAL A 191 -4.32 -33.28 -11.10
N GLY A 192 -4.53 -33.20 -12.42
CA GLY A 192 -4.84 -34.34 -13.28
C GLY A 192 -3.62 -35.15 -13.75
N GLY A 193 -2.39 -34.76 -13.39
CA GLY A 193 -1.15 -35.37 -13.87
C GLY A 193 -0.20 -35.79 -12.75
N GLY A 194 -0.47 -36.94 -12.13
CA GLY A 194 0.54 -37.73 -11.40
C GLY A 194 0.58 -37.53 -9.88
N ALA A 195 0.36 -38.63 -9.17
CA ALA A 195 0.43 -38.77 -7.72
C ALA A 195 1.87 -38.89 -7.20
N GLU A 196 2.17 -38.23 -6.08
CA GLU A 196 2.76 -38.83 -4.87
C GLU A 196 2.72 -37.78 -3.74
N ALA A 197 2.00 -38.10 -2.67
CA ALA A 197 1.75 -37.21 -1.54
C ALA A 197 2.80 -37.46 -0.45
N SER A 198 3.66 -36.48 -0.19
CA SER A 198 4.35 -36.34 1.09
C SER A 198 3.56 -35.39 1.97
N THR A 199 2.93 -35.93 3.01
CA THR A 199 2.29 -35.20 4.11
C THR A 199 3.31 -34.42 4.92
N GLY A 200 3.11 -33.11 5.09
CA GLY A 200 3.85 -32.32 6.06
C GLY A 200 3.56 -30.82 6.00
N GLY A 201 2.91 -30.31 7.06
CA GLY A 201 3.04 -28.93 7.54
C GLY A 201 1.97 -27.93 7.10
N ASP A 202 0.96 -27.75 7.95
CA ASP A 202 0.14 -26.53 7.99
C ASP A 202 1.03 -25.34 8.37
N ASP A 203 1.39 -24.53 7.38
CA ASP A 203 1.79 -23.13 7.57
C ASP A 203 0.87 -22.27 6.71
N ASP A 204 -0.17 -21.71 7.34
CA ASP A 204 -0.99 -20.61 6.82
C ASP A 204 -0.13 -19.34 6.66
N ASP A 205 0.75 -19.30 5.66
CA ASP A 205 1.30 -18.05 5.10
C ASP A 205 0.59 -17.81 3.76
N ASP A 206 -0.57 -17.18 3.86
CA ASP A 206 -1.48 -16.84 2.75
C ASP A 206 -0.94 -15.64 1.91
N ASP A 207 0.36 -15.60 1.65
CA ASP A 207 1.00 -14.69 0.70
C ASP A 207 1.00 -15.36 -0.68
N VAL A 208 -0.14 -15.29 -1.35
CA VAL A 208 -0.31 -15.87 -2.69
C VAL A 208 0.74 -15.32 -3.66
N GLU A 209 1.64 -16.21 -4.06
CA GLU A 209 2.65 -16.03 -5.09
C GLU A 209 2.03 -15.52 -6.41
N ASP A 210 2.22 -14.23 -6.67
CA ASP A 210 2.06 -13.67 -8.02
C ASP A 210 3.43 -13.62 -8.69
N ASP A 211 4.00 -14.81 -8.90
CA ASP A 211 5.17 -15.11 -9.73
C ASP A 211 4.74 -15.67 -11.11
N GLY A 212 3.76 -15.04 -11.74
CA GLY A 212 3.42 -15.29 -13.13
C GLY A 212 3.93 -14.14 -13.99
N GLY A 213 5.20 -14.19 -14.41
CA GLY A 213 5.62 -13.38 -15.55
C GLY A 213 4.95 -13.92 -16.81
N GLU A 214 4.24 -13.09 -17.56
CA GLU A 214 4.06 -13.31 -19.00
C GLU A 214 3.64 -12.03 -19.75
N ARG A 215 4.59 -11.61 -20.60
CA ARG A 215 4.45 -11.13 -22.00
C ARG A 215 3.04 -10.70 -22.43
N ASP A 216 2.78 -9.39 -22.35
CA ASP A 216 1.69 -8.74 -23.07
C ASP A 216 2.00 -8.70 -24.58
N ASP A 217 1.09 -9.20 -25.40
CA ASP A 217 1.19 -9.26 -26.86
C ASP A 217 0.50 -8.05 -27.50
N GLY A 218 1.22 -6.93 -27.54
CA GLY A 218 1.60 -6.37 -28.84
C GLY A 218 0.57 -5.69 -29.74
N SER A 219 -0.63 -5.31 -29.30
CA SER A 219 -1.52 -4.47 -30.12
C SER A 219 -2.11 -3.28 -29.34
N TYR A 220 -1.35 -2.20 -29.22
CA TYR A 220 -1.84 -0.91 -28.73
C TYR A 220 -1.76 0.14 -29.84
N THR A 221 -2.91 0.47 -30.42
CA THR A 221 -3.07 1.66 -31.26
C THR A 221 -3.13 2.92 -30.39
N SER A 222 -2.50 3.99 -30.89
CA SER A 222 -2.40 5.30 -30.24
C SER A 222 -3.77 5.97 -30.06
N ALA A 223 -4.40 5.75 -28.91
CA ALA A 223 -5.44 6.61 -28.38
C ALA A 223 -5.47 6.43 -26.85
N GLU A 224 -5.03 7.43 -26.09
CA GLU A 224 -4.94 7.39 -24.62
C GLU A 224 -6.30 7.40 -23.89
N TYR A 225 -7.38 7.10 -24.60
CA TYR A 225 -8.71 6.80 -24.07
C TYR A 225 -9.34 5.56 -24.72
N SER A 226 -8.62 4.85 -25.61
CA SER A 226 -9.08 3.61 -26.25
C SER A 226 -8.72 2.35 -25.46
N ASP A 227 -8.43 2.47 -24.17
CA ASP A 227 -8.45 1.33 -23.24
C ASP A 227 -9.91 0.89 -22.95
N GLU A 228 -10.74 0.95 -24.00
CA GLU A 228 -12.16 0.57 -24.11
C GLU A 228 -12.33 -0.96 -24.15
N ALA A 229 -11.25 -1.73 -23.95
CA ALA A 229 -11.32 -3.14 -23.60
C ALA A 229 -11.75 -3.30 -22.13
N SER A 230 -13.05 -3.05 -21.92
CA SER A 230 -13.94 -3.69 -20.97
C SER A 230 -13.38 -4.00 -19.58
N GLN A 231 -13.51 -3.03 -18.66
CA GLN A 231 -13.76 -3.33 -17.25
C GLN A 231 -15.12 -4.09 -17.06
N TYR A 232 -15.84 -4.36 -18.16
CA TYR A 232 -17.27 -4.62 -18.27
C TYR A 232 -17.60 -6.05 -18.77
N GLU A 233 -16.60 -6.93 -18.91
CA GLU A 233 -16.80 -8.36 -19.25
C GLU A 233 -17.05 -9.16 -17.97
N ASP A 234 -17.94 -8.65 -17.12
CA ASP A 234 -18.59 -9.46 -16.12
C ASP A 234 -19.79 -10.11 -16.83
N GLY A 235 -19.63 -11.36 -17.28
CA GLY A 235 -20.71 -12.07 -17.94
C GLY A 235 -21.92 -12.21 -17.02
N LEU A 236 -23.08 -11.69 -17.42
CA LEU A 236 -24.46 -11.86 -16.90
C LEU A 236 -24.73 -11.86 -15.37
N GLY A 237 -23.72 -11.85 -14.50
CA GLY A 237 -23.86 -11.93 -13.05
C GLY A 237 -23.94 -10.55 -12.41
N THR A 238 -24.74 -10.44 -11.35
CA THR A 238 -24.88 -9.21 -10.53
C THR A 238 -23.89 -9.16 -9.36
N PHE A 239 -23.30 -10.31 -8.99
CA PHE A 239 -22.40 -10.48 -7.86
C PHE A 239 -21.03 -11.01 -8.30
N ARG A 240 -19.97 -10.56 -7.62
CA ARG A 240 -18.62 -11.06 -7.82
C ARG A 240 -18.28 -12.12 -6.78
N LYS A 241 -17.53 -13.15 -7.18
CA LYS A 241 -17.03 -14.17 -6.26
C LYS A 241 -15.99 -13.55 -5.31
N GLU A 242 -16.16 -13.77 -4.00
CA GLU A 242 -15.18 -13.38 -2.99
C GLU A 242 -13.87 -14.15 -3.17
N LEU A 243 -12.76 -13.42 -3.12
CA LEU A 243 -11.42 -13.97 -3.35
C LEU A 243 -10.46 -13.40 -2.31
N PRO A 244 -9.73 -14.23 -1.54
CA PRO A 244 -8.79 -13.76 -0.51
C PRO A 244 -7.81 -12.70 -1.03
N ARG A 245 -7.37 -12.87 -2.29
CA ARG A 245 -6.45 -11.94 -2.97
C ARG A 245 -7.03 -10.55 -3.26
N HIS A 246 -8.33 -10.28 -3.10
CA HIS A 246 -8.90 -8.94 -3.22
C HIS A 246 -9.02 -8.22 -1.87
N ARG A 247 -8.86 -8.95 -0.76
CA ARG A 247 -8.87 -8.36 0.57
C ARG A 247 -7.64 -7.49 0.74
N ARG A 248 -7.82 -6.23 1.11
CA ARG A 248 -6.73 -5.28 1.34
C ARG A 248 -6.95 -4.52 2.63
N ALA A 249 -5.84 -4.23 3.30
CA ALA A 249 -5.82 -3.41 4.50
C ALA A 249 -5.40 -2.00 4.11
N ILE A 250 -6.32 -1.06 4.28
CA ILE A 250 -6.07 0.37 4.21
C ILE A 250 -6.03 0.89 5.63
N TYR A 251 -5.01 1.67 5.92
CA TYR A 251 -4.68 2.06 7.28
C TYR A 251 -5.04 3.49 7.57
N SER A 252 -4.79 4.36 6.60
CA SER A 252 -5.18 5.75 6.70
C SER A 252 -5.50 6.27 5.31
N CYS A 253 -6.58 7.03 5.23
CA CYS A 253 -6.95 7.85 4.09
C CYS A 253 -7.19 9.27 4.61
N SER A 254 -6.36 10.21 4.18
CA SER A 254 -6.53 11.63 4.53
C SER A 254 -6.50 12.49 3.28
N GLY A 255 -7.08 13.69 3.39
CA GLY A 255 -7.09 14.67 2.32
C GLY A 255 -6.91 16.07 2.88
N SER A 256 -6.25 16.92 2.13
CA SER A 256 -6.07 18.34 2.44
C SER A 256 -6.16 19.19 1.18
N LEU A 257 -6.56 20.44 1.36
CA LEU A 257 -6.47 21.44 0.30
C LEU A 257 -5.08 22.06 0.35
N VAL A 258 -4.38 22.03 -0.79
CA VAL A 258 -3.06 22.63 -0.96
C VAL A 258 -3.09 23.56 -2.17
N ARG A 259 -2.07 24.41 -2.30
CA ARG A 259 -1.84 25.17 -3.53
C ARG A 259 -0.72 24.49 -4.30
N ASP A 260 -0.84 24.45 -5.63
CA ASP A 260 0.28 24.03 -6.48
C ASP A 260 1.34 25.15 -6.61
N PHE A 261 2.40 24.89 -7.38
CA PHE A 261 3.48 25.86 -7.61
C PHE A 261 3.04 27.10 -8.41
N CYS A 262 1.87 27.05 -9.06
CA CYS A 262 1.27 28.16 -9.78
C CYS A 262 0.19 28.89 -8.96
N GLY A 263 -0.07 28.43 -7.73
CA GLY A 263 -1.04 29.02 -6.80
C GLY A 263 -2.46 28.47 -6.91
N GLU A 264 -2.70 27.52 -7.82
CA GLU A 264 -4.01 26.90 -8.07
C GLU A 264 -4.38 25.94 -6.93
N PRO A 265 -5.66 25.87 -6.54
CA PRO A 265 -6.11 24.98 -5.49
C PRO A 265 -6.15 23.52 -5.97
N PHE A 266 -5.53 22.64 -5.18
CA PHE A 266 -5.44 21.21 -5.42
C PHE A 266 -5.90 20.44 -4.18
N LEU A 267 -6.56 19.31 -4.41
CA LEU A 267 -6.77 18.30 -3.38
C LEU A 267 -5.55 17.38 -3.36
N ARG A 268 -4.92 17.26 -2.20
CA ARG A 268 -3.85 16.30 -1.91
C ARG A 268 -4.44 15.19 -1.06
N VAL A 269 -4.51 14.00 -1.64
CA VAL A 269 -4.94 12.78 -0.95
C VAL A 269 -3.71 12.00 -0.52
N HIS A 270 -3.69 11.50 0.71
CA HIS A 270 -2.66 10.61 1.22
C HIS A 270 -3.29 9.29 1.66
N ILE A 271 -2.76 8.17 1.14
CA ILE A 271 -3.28 6.83 1.39
C ILE A 271 -2.14 5.93 1.84
N VAL A 272 -2.32 5.31 3.00
CA VAL A 272 -1.39 4.32 3.58
C VAL A 272 -2.06 2.96 3.59
N GLY A 273 -1.39 1.96 3.02
CA GLY A 273 -1.91 0.60 2.98
C GLY A 273 -0.81 -0.45 2.93
N GLN A 274 -1.18 -1.70 3.19
CA GLN A 274 -0.24 -2.82 3.18
C GLN A 274 0.23 -3.15 1.76
N ALA A 275 -0.73 -3.27 0.85
CA ALA A 275 -0.55 -3.59 -0.56
C ALA A 275 -1.77 -3.06 -1.33
N PHE A 276 -1.63 -2.91 -2.64
CA PHE A 276 -2.69 -2.40 -3.50
C PHE A 276 -2.88 -3.30 -4.72
N LEU A 277 -4.13 -3.48 -5.16
CA LEU A 277 -4.48 -4.10 -6.43
C LEU A 277 -4.17 -3.15 -7.59
N LEU A 278 -4.13 -3.70 -8.81
CA LEU A 278 -4.08 -2.91 -10.04
C LEU A 278 -5.21 -1.87 -10.04
N HIS A 279 -4.87 -0.61 -10.29
CA HIS A 279 -5.79 0.55 -10.31
C HIS A 279 -6.48 0.90 -8.97
N GLN A 280 -6.23 0.18 -7.86
CA GLN A 280 -7.03 0.34 -6.64
C GLN A 280 -7.13 1.76 -6.14
N ILE A 281 -5.99 2.45 -6.03
CA ILE A 281 -5.94 3.81 -5.49
C ILE A 281 -6.70 4.78 -6.40
N ARG A 282 -6.58 4.59 -7.72
CA ARG A 282 -7.30 5.42 -8.70
C ARG A 282 -8.81 5.16 -8.66
N CYS A 283 -9.23 3.92 -8.45
CA CYS A 283 -10.64 3.61 -8.20
C CYS A 283 -11.13 4.20 -6.86
N MET A 284 -10.29 4.17 -5.82
CA MET A 284 -10.63 4.76 -4.51
C MET A 284 -10.88 6.27 -4.64
N VAL A 285 -9.94 6.99 -5.26
CA VAL A 285 -10.07 8.43 -5.53
C VAL A 285 -11.26 8.71 -6.45
N GLY A 286 -11.43 7.92 -7.51
CA GLY A 286 -12.56 8.09 -8.44
C GLY A 286 -13.92 7.86 -7.79
N GLY A 287 -14.06 6.83 -6.96
CA GLY A 287 -15.27 6.57 -6.18
C GLY A 287 -15.60 7.71 -5.22
N ALA A 288 -14.58 8.25 -4.52
CA ALA A 288 -14.77 9.40 -3.65
C ALA A 288 -15.17 10.66 -4.44
N LEU A 289 -14.57 10.89 -5.61
CA LEU A 289 -14.98 11.97 -6.52
C LEU A 289 -16.44 11.79 -6.97
N ALA A 290 -16.87 10.57 -7.28
CA ALA A 290 -18.25 10.29 -7.68
C ALA A 290 -19.26 10.63 -6.57
N VAL A 291 -18.96 10.31 -5.32
CA VAL A 291 -19.80 10.69 -4.17
C VAL A 291 -19.81 12.22 -3.98
N ALA A 292 -18.64 12.86 -4.06
CA ALA A 292 -18.49 14.30 -3.88
C ALA A 292 -19.18 15.13 -5.00
N THR A 293 -19.26 14.60 -6.21
CA THR A 293 -19.96 15.23 -7.34
C THR A 293 -21.41 14.75 -7.51
N ARG A 294 -21.91 13.93 -6.58
CA ARG A 294 -23.25 13.33 -6.58
C ARG A 294 -23.52 12.39 -7.77
N GLY A 295 -22.47 11.90 -8.42
CA GLY A 295 -22.52 10.83 -9.43
C GLY A 295 -22.52 9.40 -8.84
N MET A 296 -22.59 9.26 -7.52
CA MET A 296 -22.82 7.99 -6.82
C MET A 296 -23.47 8.27 -5.46
N SER A 297 -24.54 7.54 -5.12
CA SER A 297 -25.15 7.67 -3.80
C SER A 297 -24.27 7.03 -2.72
N SER A 298 -24.42 7.49 -1.47
CA SER A 298 -23.69 6.92 -0.33
C SER A 298 -23.93 5.42 -0.19
N ASP A 299 -25.15 4.94 -0.40
CA ASP A 299 -25.48 3.52 -0.28
C ASP A 299 -24.84 2.67 -1.37
N VAL A 300 -24.85 3.12 -2.62
CA VAL A 300 -24.17 2.42 -3.72
C VAL A 300 -22.65 2.38 -3.48
N PHE A 301 -22.09 3.48 -2.99
CA PHE A 301 -20.69 3.57 -2.62
C PHE A 301 -20.32 2.60 -1.49
N ARG A 302 -21.09 2.57 -0.41
CA ARG A 302 -20.91 1.63 0.70
C ARG A 302 -21.09 0.18 0.24
N ALA A 303 -22.05 -0.08 -0.65
CA ALA A 303 -22.25 -1.42 -1.20
C ALA A 303 -21.04 -1.87 -2.04
N ALA A 304 -20.37 -0.95 -2.74
CA ALA A 304 -19.16 -1.24 -3.50
C ALA A 304 -18.02 -1.75 -2.61
N ILE A 305 -17.97 -1.31 -1.33
CA ILE A 305 -16.91 -1.62 -0.35
C ILE A 305 -17.27 -2.84 0.50
N HIS A 306 -18.52 -2.91 0.98
CA HIS A 306 -18.92 -3.85 2.03
C HIS A 306 -19.67 -5.08 1.54
N THR A 307 -20.03 -5.13 0.25
CA THR A 307 -20.78 -6.26 -0.32
C THR A 307 -20.04 -6.85 -1.52
N ASN A 308 -20.48 -8.02 -1.96
CA ASN A 308 -20.02 -8.66 -3.19
C ASN A 308 -20.81 -8.22 -4.43
N ARG A 309 -21.71 -7.22 -4.31
CA ARG A 309 -22.46 -6.66 -5.44
C ARG A 309 -21.50 -5.96 -6.40
N ILE A 310 -21.67 -6.22 -7.70
CA ILE A 310 -20.90 -5.51 -8.72
C ILE A 310 -21.40 -4.07 -8.81
N VAL A 311 -20.50 -3.13 -8.52
CA VAL A 311 -20.75 -1.69 -8.62
C VAL A 311 -19.67 -1.10 -9.53
N ARG A 312 -20.08 -0.26 -10.49
CA ARG A 312 -19.13 0.38 -11.39
C ARG A 312 -18.51 1.59 -10.71
N VAL A 313 -17.25 1.43 -10.30
CA VAL A 313 -16.45 2.50 -9.70
C VAL A 313 -15.57 3.14 -10.79
N PRO A 314 -15.61 4.47 -10.96
CA PRO A 314 -14.77 5.16 -11.94
C PRO A 314 -13.31 5.15 -11.51
N ILE A 315 -12.40 5.05 -12.48
CA ILE A 315 -10.96 5.08 -12.29
C ILE A 315 -10.45 6.51 -12.53
N ALA A 316 -9.95 7.18 -11.48
CA ALA A 316 -9.31 8.49 -11.63
C ALA A 316 -8.10 8.43 -12.58
N PRO A 317 -7.65 9.54 -13.18
CA PRO A 317 -6.46 9.54 -14.03
C PRO A 317 -5.17 9.08 -13.30
N ALA A 318 -4.05 8.89 -14.01
CA ALA A 318 -2.82 8.37 -13.41
C ALA A 318 -1.85 9.49 -13.01
N GLU A 319 -1.97 10.65 -13.66
CA GLU A 319 -1.02 11.78 -13.63
C GLU A 319 -0.92 12.44 -12.26
N GLY A 320 -1.93 12.29 -11.41
CA GLY A 320 -1.90 12.77 -10.03
C GLY A 320 -1.23 11.81 -9.05
N LEU A 321 -1.02 10.55 -9.43
CA LEU A 321 -0.64 9.49 -8.49
C LEU A 321 0.88 9.36 -8.35
N VAL A 322 1.35 9.41 -7.11
CA VAL A 322 2.77 9.30 -6.74
C VAL A 322 2.93 8.24 -5.64
N LEU A 323 3.78 7.24 -5.86
CA LEU A 323 4.28 6.40 -4.76
C LEU A 323 5.23 7.24 -3.90
N LEU A 324 4.79 7.62 -2.70
CA LEU A 324 5.52 8.51 -1.81
C LEU A 324 6.64 7.78 -1.07
N SER A 325 6.34 6.60 -0.54
CA SER A 325 7.25 5.84 0.33
C SER A 325 6.93 4.34 0.35
N SER A 326 7.93 3.54 0.71
CA SER A 326 7.83 2.10 0.98
C SER A 326 8.49 1.80 2.31
N SER A 327 7.75 1.27 3.28
CA SER A 327 8.33 0.87 4.57
C SER A 327 8.81 -0.57 4.54
N PHE A 328 9.90 -0.84 5.25
CA PHE A 328 10.50 -2.16 5.43
C PHE A 328 10.57 -2.47 6.93
N GLY A 329 10.38 -3.74 7.30
CA GLY A 329 10.25 -4.15 8.69
C GLY A 329 9.57 -5.51 8.82
N GLY A 330 9.21 -5.93 10.03
CA GLY A 330 8.53 -7.21 10.28
C GLY A 330 9.49 -8.40 10.36
N LYS A 331 9.10 -9.57 9.80
CA LYS A 331 9.76 -10.88 10.05
C LYS A 331 11.29 -10.90 9.89
N LEU A 332 11.87 -10.05 9.03
CA LEU A 332 13.29 -10.06 8.70
C LEU A 332 14.15 -8.99 9.38
N HIS A 333 13.59 -8.08 10.19
CA HIS A 333 14.24 -7.06 11.08
C HIS A 333 15.63 -6.48 10.68
N SER A 334 16.04 -6.53 9.42
CA SER A 334 17.42 -6.31 8.97
C SER A 334 17.54 -5.19 7.96
N VAL A 335 16.41 -4.62 7.54
CA VAL A 335 16.38 -3.51 6.61
C VAL A 335 15.25 -2.56 7.00
N SER A 336 15.57 -1.28 7.13
CA SER A 336 14.60 -0.19 7.28
C SER A 336 14.88 0.86 6.20
N LEU A 337 13.85 1.60 5.77
CA LEU A 337 14.06 2.71 4.84
C LEU A 337 14.88 3.83 5.51
N TYR A 338 14.46 4.21 6.72
CA TYR A 338 15.08 5.23 7.56
C TYR A 338 15.64 4.63 8.85
N GLU A 339 16.42 5.42 9.61
CA GLU A 339 16.72 5.07 10.99
C GLU A 339 15.44 5.09 11.82
N ASP A 340 15.16 4.01 12.53
CA ASP A 340 13.96 3.84 13.34
C ASP A 340 14.26 3.12 14.67
N PHE A 341 13.22 2.83 15.47
CA PHE A 341 13.36 2.10 16.72
C PHE A 341 13.98 0.70 16.52
N ASN A 342 13.66 0.02 15.42
CA ASN A 342 14.19 -1.29 15.10
C ASN A 342 15.68 -1.24 14.74
N THR A 343 16.18 -0.15 14.14
CA THR A 343 17.61 0.04 13.86
C THR A 343 18.44 -0.11 15.13
N LYS A 344 18.03 0.58 16.21
CA LYS A 344 18.73 0.52 17.51
C LYS A 344 18.60 -0.86 18.14
N LEU A 345 17.40 -1.45 18.12
CA LEU A 345 17.14 -2.77 18.71
C LEU A 345 17.84 -3.91 17.96
N ALA A 346 18.12 -3.76 16.66
CA ALA A 346 18.83 -4.79 15.90
C ALA A 346 20.25 -5.02 16.42
N THR A 347 20.89 -4.01 17.02
CA THR A 347 22.22 -4.14 17.65
C THR A 347 22.25 -5.12 18.83
N GLU A 348 21.09 -5.47 19.40
CA GLU A 348 20.98 -6.51 20.45
C GLU A 348 21.29 -7.90 19.92
N HIS A 349 21.12 -8.11 18.62
CA HIS A 349 21.38 -9.38 17.97
C HIS A 349 22.74 -9.32 17.26
N LYS A 350 23.76 -9.93 17.88
CA LYS A 350 25.14 -9.92 17.36
C LYS A 350 25.27 -10.43 15.91
N ASP A 351 24.34 -11.26 15.47
CA ASP A 351 24.35 -11.88 14.13
C ASP A 351 23.51 -11.13 13.09
N VAL A 352 22.86 -10.02 13.47
CA VAL A 352 21.98 -9.24 12.57
C VAL A 352 22.66 -7.95 12.16
N SER A 353 23.12 -7.89 10.91
CA SER A 353 23.51 -6.63 10.28
C SER A 353 22.26 -5.93 9.76
N HIS A 354 21.80 -4.92 10.50
CA HIS A 354 20.70 -4.04 10.06
C HIS A 354 21.22 -2.99 9.08
N ARG A 355 20.44 -2.71 8.04
CA ARG A 355 20.77 -1.76 6.97
C ARG A 355 19.69 -0.70 6.85
N VAL A 356 20.11 0.56 6.96
CA VAL A 356 19.29 1.73 6.67
C VAL A 356 19.48 2.12 5.20
N LEU A 357 18.38 2.22 4.45
CA LEU A 357 18.43 2.42 2.99
C LEU A 357 18.54 3.88 2.56
N LEU A 358 18.23 4.86 3.42
CA LEU A 358 18.40 6.30 3.16
C LEU A 358 19.08 7.00 4.33
N SER A 359 20.11 7.79 4.05
CA SER A 359 20.65 8.76 5.01
C SER A 359 19.79 10.03 4.99
N ALA A 360 20.00 10.92 5.97
CA ALA A 360 19.30 12.22 6.00
C ALA A 360 19.61 13.08 4.76
N GLU A 361 20.85 13.03 4.26
CA GLU A 361 21.26 13.79 3.07
C GLU A 361 20.59 13.26 1.79
N GLU A 362 20.50 11.95 1.66
CA GLU A 362 19.87 11.32 0.49
C GLU A 362 18.35 11.45 0.52
N ASP A 363 17.74 11.42 1.71
CA ASP A 363 16.33 11.75 1.87
C ASP A 363 16.07 13.20 1.45
N ALA A 364 16.93 14.15 1.85
CA ALA A 364 16.82 15.54 1.38
C ALA A 364 16.97 15.66 -0.15
N ALA A 365 17.86 14.88 -0.79
CA ALA A 365 17.96 14.83 -2.24
C ALA A 365 16.71 14.25 -2.90
N MET A 366 16.12 13.21 -2.31
CA MET A 366 14.86 12.61 -2.75
C MET A 366 13.69 13.58 -2.61
N GLN A 367 13.61 14.31 -1.50
CA GLN A 367 12.61 15.37 -1.28
C GLN A 367 12.69 16.44 -2.38
N ARG A 368 13.89 16.96 -2.67
CA ARG A 368 14.11 17.91 -3.77
C ARG A 368 13.67 17.34 -5.12
N PHE A 369 13.99 16.09 -5.42
CA PHE A 369 13.53 15.45 -6.67
C PHE A 369 11.99 15.40 -6.77
N ARG A 370 11.30 15.09 -5.66
CA ARG A 370 9.83 15.12 -5.65
C ARG A 370 9.30 16.52 -5.95
N GLU A 371 9.85 17.54 -5.29
CA GLU A 371 9.38 18.93 -5.42
C GLU A 371 9.72 19.54 -6.78
N ASP A 372 10.98 19.42 -7.22
CA ASP A 372 11.51 20.08 -8.40
C ASP A 372 11.16 19.37 -9.72
N VAL A 373 10.91 18.05 -9.67
CA VAL A 373 10.69 17.23 -10.85
C VAL A 373 9.28 16.67 -10.87
N ILE A 374 8.91 15.86 -9.87
CA ILE A 374 7.62 15.14 -9.87
C ILE A 374 6.46 16.11 -9.78
N TYR A 375 6.37 16.92 -8.72
CA TYR A 375 5.19 17.73 -8.49
C TYR A 375 5.04 18.85 -9.53
N ARG A 376 6.14 19.37 -10.10
CA ARG A 376 6.09 20.28 -11.26
C ARG A 376 5.46 19.61 -12.48
N GLU A 377 5.83 18.37 -12.75
CA GLU A 377 5.24 17.60 -13.85
C GLU A 377 3.76 17.32 -13.61
N VAL A 378 3.38 16.96 -12.38
CA VAL A 378 1.98 16.75 -12.00
C VAL A 378 1.16 18.02 -12.24
N SER A 379 1.60 19.18 -11.74
CA SER A 379 0.92 20.46 -11.99
C SER A 379 0.83 20.75 -13.49
N ARG A 380 1.91 20.56 -14.26
CA ARG A 380 1.92 20.74 -15.72
C ARG A 380 0.93 19.83 -16.43
N ALA A 381 0.83 18.57 -16.02
CA ALA A 381 -0.02 17.56 -16.65
C ALA A 381 -1.51 17.90 -16.54
N TRP A 382 -1.91 18.69 -15.55
CA TRP A 382 -3.30 19.11 -15.33
C TRP A 382 -3.71 20.40 -16.05
N LYS A 383 -2.77 21.15 -16.63
CA LYS A 383 -3.08 22.41 -17.35
C LYS A 383 -3.86 22.23 -18.66
N SER A 384 -4.05 21.00 -19.12
CA SER A 384 -4.88 20.70 -20.30
C SER A 384 -6.36 20.63 -19.91
N VAL A 385 -7.12 21.67 -20.28
CA VAL A 385 -8.59 21.79 -20.07
C VAL A 385 -9.34 20.52 -20.48
N THR A 386 -8.89 19.87 -21.57
CA THR A 386 -9.53 18.66 -22.12
C THR A 386 -9.61 17.46 -21.16
N LYS A 387 -8.81 17.42 -20.08
CA LYS A 387 -8.80 16.29 -19.14
C LYS A 387 -9.99 16.30 -18.18
N VAL A 388 -10.41 17.49 -17.74
CA VAL A 388 -11.53 17.66 -16.82
C VAL A 388 -12.84 17.30 -17.53
N ASP A 389 -13.04 17.79 -18.75
CA ASP A 389 -14.23 17.45 -19.56
C ASP A 389 -14.33 15.94 -19.84
N ARG A 390 -13.21 15.31 -20.17
CA ARG A 390 -13.15 13.84 -20.39
C ARG A 390 -13.48 13.07 -19.11
N TRP A 391 -13.03 13.56 -17.96
CA TRP A 391 -13.39 12.98 -16.66
C TRP A 391 -14.89 13.07 -16.41
N HIS A 392 -15.51 14.24 -16.59
CA HIS A 392 -16.96 14.41 -16.41
C HIS A 392 -17.76 13.49 -17.33
N ALA A 393 -17.38 13.38 -18.61
CA ALA A 393 -18.02 12.46 -19.54
C ALA A 393 -17.87 10.98 -19.12
N TYR A 394 -16.71 10.60 -18.56
CA TYR A 394 -16.49 9.24 -18.05
C TYR A 394 -17.27 8.94 -16.77
N LEU A 395 -17.38 9.94 -15.89
CA LEU A 395 -18.17 9.85 -14.67
C LEU A 395 -19.66 9.68 -14.99
N ALA A 396 -20.18 10.43 -15.97
CA ALA A 396 -21.55 10.30 -16.47
C ALA A 396 -21.89 8.86 -16.87
N ARG A 397 -21.03 8.24 -17.69
CA ARG A 397 -21.19 6.83 -18.11
C ARG A 397 -21.16 5.84 -16.94
N SER A 398 -20.36 6.14 -15.92
CA SER A 398 -20.30 5.30 -14.71
C SER A 398 -21.57 5.41 -13.87
N PHE A 399 -22.15 6.62 -13.78
CA PHE A 399 -23.43 6.85 -13.13
C PHE A 399 -24.57 6.14 -13.85
N GLU A 400 -24.69 6.33 -15.17
CA GLU A 400 -25.72 5.67 -16.01
C GLU A 400 -25.69 4.14 -15.88
N ALA A 401 -24.49 3.56 -15.84
CA ALA A 401 -24.34 2.11 -15.69
C ALA A 401 -24.71 1.58 -14.29
N ASN A 402 -24.70 2.44 -13.27
CA ASN A 402 -25.19 2.10 -11.93
C ASN A 402 -26.68 2.43 -11.76
N ALA A 403 -27.35 3.06 -12.74
CA ALA A 403 -28.75 3.44 -12.64
C ALA A 403 -29.71 2.23 -12.55
N THR A 404 -29.24 1.04 -12.95
CA THR A 404 -30.00 -0.21 -12.85
C THR A 404 -29.88 -0.88 -11.47
N LEU A 405 -29.11 -0.32 -10.53
CA LEU A 405 -29.00 -0.84 -9.17
C LEU A 405 -30.26 -0.50 -8.39
N ASP A 406 -30.97 -1.52 -7.91
CA ASP A 406 -32.18 -1.33 -7.11
C ASP A 406 -31.83 -0.86 -5.69
N ALA A 407 -32.43 0.25 -5.26
CA ALA A 407 -32.11 0.86 -3.96
C ALA A 407 -32.52 -0.02 -2.77
N ALA A 408 -33.62 -0.78 -2.88
CA ALA A 408 -34.08 -1.67 -1.83
C ALA A 408 -33.18 -2.92 -1.72
N GLU A 409 -32.72 -3.46 -2.86
CA GLU A 409 -31.70 -4.52 -2.92
C GLU A 409 -30.42 -4.06 -2.21
N ILE A 410 -29.90 -2.88 -2.57
CA ILE A 410 -28.68 -2.33 -1.98
C ILE A 410 -28.82 -2.14 -0.46
N ALA A 411 -29.93 -1.57 0.00
CA ALA A 411 -30.19 -1.39 1.43
C ALA A 411 -30.27 -2.73 2.19
N ALA A 412 -30.89 -3.75 1.60
CA ALA A 412 -30.98 -5.08 2.19
C ALA A 412 -29.58 -5.73 2.32
N LEU A 413 -28.77 -5.67 1.26
CA LEU A 413 -27.40 -6.20 1.24
C LEU A 413 -26.50 -5.51 2.26
N LEU A 414 -26.62 -4.18 2.40
CA LEU A 414 -25.88 -3.44 3.41
C LEU A 414 -26.28 -3.86 4.83
N ALA A 415 -27.58 -4.01 5.10
CA ALA A 415 -28.05 -4.45 6.40
C ALA A 415 -27.56 -5.88 6.74
N ASP A 416 -27.48 -6.78 5.76
CA ASP A 416 -26.88 -8.11 5.90
C ASP A 416 -25.37 -8.03 6.21
N ALA A 417 -24.63 -7.22 5.46
CA ALA A 417 -23.20 -7.02 5.66
C ALA A 417 -22.89 -6.44 7.04
N GLU A 418 -23.67 -5.45 7.49
CA GLU A 418 -23.55 -4.85 8.82
C GLU A 418 -23.80 -5.89 9.92
N ARG A 419 -24.88 -6.69 9.82
CA ARG A 419 -25.15 -7.80 10.76
C ARG A 419 -23.99 -8.78 10.83
N ALA A 420 -23.47 -9.23 9.68
CA ALA A 420 -22.35 -10.16 9.61
C ALA A 420 -21.07 -9.57 10.23
N GLN A 421 -20.79 -8.29 9.98
CA GLN A 421 -19.64 -7.59 10.57
C GLN A 421 -19.77 -7.46 12.09
N HIS A 422 -20.96 -7.11 12.59
CA HIS A 422 -21.24 -7.07 14.03
C HIS A 422 -21.07 -8.43 14.70
N GLU A 423 -21.56 -9.51 14.09
CA GLU A 423 -21.35 -10.86 14.58
C GLU A 423 -19.87 -11.24 14.63
N LYS A 424 -19.12 -10.93 13.57
CA LYS A 424 -17.67 -11.21 13.51
C LYS A 424 -16.91 -10.44 14.60
N LYS A 425 -17.21 -9.15 14.77
CA LYS A 425 -16.63 -8.31 15.85
C LYS A 425 -16.97 -8.90 17.22
N ARG A 426 -18.22 -9.32 17.44
CA ARG A 426 -18.66 -9.95 18.70
C ARG A 426 -17.91 -11.26 18.97
N ARG A 427 -17.79 -12.14 17.98
CA ARG A 427 -17.04 -13.42 18.09
C ARG A 427 -15.57 -13.16 18.41
N GLN A 428 -14.94 -12.20 17.73
CA GLN A 428 -13.55 -11.84 17.97
C GLN A 428 -13.35 -11.26 19.38
N ARG A 429 -14.24 -10.36 19.82
CA ARG A 429 -14.20 -9.81 21.19
C ARG A 429 -14.33 -10.89 22.24
N SER A 430 -15.29 -11.81 22.08
CA SER A 430 -15.49 -12.95 22.98
C SER A 430 -14.26 -13.88 23.01
N PHE A 431 -13.65 -14.17 21.85
CA PHE A 431 -12.41 -14.95 21.77
C PHE A 431 -11.25 -14.29 22.52
N VAL A 432 -11.04 -12.98 22.31
CA VAL A 432 -9.98 -12.23 23.00
C VAL A 432 -10.22 -12.19 24.51
N GLN A 433 -11.46 -11.95 24.94
CA GLN A 433 -11.84 -11.95 26.36
C GLN A 433 -11.61 -13.32 27.00
N GLN A 434 -12.01 -14.40 26.33
CA GLN A 434 -11.78 -15.77 26.81
C GLN A 434 -10.29 -16.07 26.96
N ASN A 435 -9.46 -15.66 25.97
CA ASN A 435 -8.01 -15.85 26.05
C ASN A 435 -7.39 -15.05 27.20
N ARG A 436 -7.86 -13.82 27.44
CA ARG A 436 -7.40 -13.02 28.59
C ARG A 436 -7.78 -13.68 29.92
N SER A 437 -8.97 -14.24 30.04
CA SER A 437 -9.40 -14.97 31.25
C SER A 437 -8.59 -16.26 31.45
N ASN A 438 -8.37 -17.01 30.38
CA ASN A 438 -7.59 -18.25 30.43
C ASN A 438 -6.10 -17.97 30.73
N GLU A 439 -5.51 -16.89 30.20
CA GLU A 439 -4.11 -16.52 30.51
C GLU A 439 -3.87 -16.14 31.98
N ILE A 440 -4.90 -15.66 32.68
CA ILE A 440 -4.82 -15.44 34.14
C ILE A 440 -4.69 -16.79 34.88
N VAL A 441 -5.15 -17.89 34.27
CA VAL A 441 -5.20 -19.23 34.87
C VAL A 441 -4.06 -20.14 34.39
N ASP A 442 -3.71 -20.10 33.10
CA ASP A 442 -2.73 -20.97 32.47
C ASP A 442 -1.76 -20.16 31.57
N ASN A 443 -0.46 -20.27 31.87
CA ASN A 443 0.65 -19.46 31.35
C ASN A 443 0.96 -19.64 29.83
N LYS A 444 -0.03 -19.53 28.93
CA LYS A 444 0.10 -19.72 27.46
C LYS A 444 -0.24 -18.43 26.67
N PRO A 445 0.73 -17.74 26.06
CA PRO A 445 0.65 -16.32 25.73
C PRO A 445 0.06 -15.97 24.34
N ARG A 446 -1.03 -16.62 23.88
CA ARG A 446 -1.52 -16.42 22.49
C ARG A 446 -2.92 -15.83 22.46
N GLY A 447 -3.06 -14.67 21.80
CA GLY A 447 -4.37 -14.12 21.39
C GLY A 447 -5.06 -13.18 22.37
N VAL A 448 -4.33 -12.54 23.29
CA VAL A 448 -4.87 -11.53 24.25
C VAL A 448 -5.09 -10.14 23.66
N LEU A 449 -4.55 -9.88 22.47
CA LEU A 449 -4.78 -8.66 21.71
C LEU A 449 -5.59 -8.99 20.45
N PRO A 450 -6.39 -8.03 19.93
CA PRO A 450 -7.07 -8.19 18.65
C PRO A 450 -6.12 -8.60 17.53
N ARG A 451 -6.60 -9.39 16.55
CA ARG A 451 -5.77 -9.96 15.47
C ARG A 451 -5.02 -8.91 14.63
N GLN A 452 -5.56 -7.70 14.51
CA GLN A 452 -4.96 -6.59 13.74
C GLN A 452 -4.32 -5.51 14.63
N PHE A 453 -4.24 -5.75 15.93
CA PHE A 453 -3.83 -4.74 16.90
C PHE A 453 -2.42 -4.17 16.61
N THR A 454 -1.43 -5.03 16.36
CA THR A 454 -0.06 -4.60 16.05
C THR A 454 -0.01 -3.73 14.81
N THR A 455 -0.84 -4.04 13.82
CA THR A 455 -0.94 -3.26 12.60
C THR A 455 -1.59 -1.90 12.88
N ASN A 456 -2.72 -1.87 13.59
CA ASN A 456 -3.39 -0.62 13.98
C ASN A 456 -2.48 0.26 14.86
N LEU A 457 -1.64 -0.34 15.70
CA LEU A 457 -0.58 0.32 16.47
C LEU A 457 0.45 1.00 15.55
N CYS A 458 0.95 0.28 14.53
CA CYS A 458 1.91 0.84 13.57
C CYS A 458 1.36 2.10 12.90
N VAL A 459 0.09 2.05 12.53
CA VAL A 459 -0.61 3.12 11.82
C VAL A 459 -0.85 4.31 12.73
N ARG A 460 -1.48 4.09 13.90
CA ARG A 460 -1.83 5.15 14.84
C ARG A 460 -0.61 5.97 15.25
N TYR A 461 0.51 5.32 15.51
CA TYR A 461 1.74 5.97 15.97
C TYR A 461 2.75 6.24 14.86
N SER A 462 2.41 5.94 13.59
CA SER A 462 3.33 6.08 12.44
C SER A 462 4.69 5.42 12.67
N ILE A 463 4.68 4.18 13.20
CA ILE A 463 5.88 3.40 13.50
C ILE A 463 5.96 2.15 12.61
N PRO A 464 7.16 1.72 12.20
CA PRO A 464 7.32 0.53 11.38
C PRO A 464 7.11 -0.75 12.21
N PRO A 465 6.51 -1.80 11.64
CA PRO A 465 6.37 -3.08 12.32
C PRO A 465 7.75 -3.69 12.58
N GLY A 466 7.96 -4.23 13.77
CA GLY A 466 9.25 -4.81 14.12
C GLY A 466 9.38 -5.28 15.58
N ILE A 467 10.62 -5.32 16.05
CA ILE A 467 10.94 -5.70 17.43
C ILE A 467 10.27 -4.71 18.39
N PHE A 468 10.33 -3.42 18.08
CA PHE A 468 9.74 -2.37 18.92
C PHE A 468 8.24 -2.56 19.11
N THR A 469 7.47 -2.76 18.04
CA THR A 469 6.02 -2.96 18.12
C THR A 469 5.67 -4.26 18.83
N ASN A 470 6.47 -5.31 18.65
CA ASN A 470 6.30 -6.57 19.39
C ASN A 470 6.55 -6.36 20.89
N ASP A 471 7.53 -5.53 21.26
CA ASP A 471 7.81 -5.19 22.66
C ASP A 471 6.68 -4.34 23.25
N VAL A 472 6.12 -3.38 22.52
CA VAL A 472 4.91 -2.66 22.96
C VAL A 472 3.77 -3.64 23.25
N CYS A 473 3.48 -4.57 22.31
CA CYS A 473 2.44 -5.58 22.51
C CYS A 473 2.70 -6.49 23.72
N ARG A 474 3.97 -6.84 24.00
CA ARG A 474 4.34 -7.59 25.21
C ARG A 474 4.10 -6.78 26.49
N GLY A 475 4.46 -5.50 26.50
CA GLY A 475 4.19 -4.59 27.61
C GLY A 475 2.70 -4.50 27.91
N ILE A 476 1.87 -4.31 26.88
CA ILE A 476 0.40 -4.26 27.04
C ILE A 476 -0.14 -5.59 27.55
N ALA A 477 0.33 -6.73 27.00
CA ALA A 477 -0.09 -8.04 27.47
C ALA A 477 0.23 -8.24 28.96
N ARG A 478 1.39 -7.75 29.44
CA ARG A 478 1.71 -7.72 30.87
C ARG A 478 0.73 -6.85 31.66
N HIS A 479 0.38 -5.66 31.17
CA HIS A 479 -0.52 -4.75 31.88
C HIS A 479 -1.95 -5.27 31.95
N LEU A 480 -2.42 -5.99 30.93
CA LEU A 480 -3.66 -6.76 30.96
C LEU A 480 -3.62 -7.84 32.05
N ARG A 481 -2.50 -8.57 32.18
CA ARG A 481 -2.33 -9.60 33.22
C ARG A 481 -2.29 -9.03 34.65
N LEU A 482 -1.66 -7.87 34.83
CA LEU A 482 -1.56 -7.21 36.13
C LEU A 482 -2.88 -6.52 36.55
N GLY A 483 -3.90 -6.50 35.68
CA GLY A 483 -5.16 -5.81 35.95
C GLY A 483 -5.09 -4.29 35.78
N ASN A 484 -4.01 -3.76 35.22
CA ASN A 484 -3.85 -2.33 34.95
C ASN A 484 -4.71 -1.86 33.76
N VAL A 485 -5.07 -2.80 32.87
CA VAL A 485 -6.02 -2.62 31.78
C VAL A 485 -7.18 -3.58 32.01
N PRO A 486 -8.45 -3.12 31.95
CA PRO A 486 -9.61 -3.99 32.12
C PRO A 486 -9.59 -5.18 31.15
N ILE A 487 -10.00 -6.35 31.63
CA ILE A 487 -9.96 -7.59 30.84
C ILE A 487 -10.89 -7.52 29.62
N ASP A 488 -11.98 -6.78 29.74
CA ASP A 488 -13.01 -6.55 28.73
C ASP A 488 -12.74 -5.34 27.85
N ALA A 489 -11.59 -4.65 28.07
CA ALA A 489 -11.18 -3.46 27.36
C ALA A 489 -11.17 -3.71 25.85
N ASP A 490 -11.83 -2.84 25.10
CA ASP A 490 -11.78 -2.84 23.66
C ASP A 490 -10.46 -2.23 23.14
N GLU A 491 -10.30 -2.23 21.82
CA GLU A 491 -9.09 -1.74 21.18
C GLU A 491 -8.85 -0.24 21.43
N GLN A 492 -9.91 0.57 21.45
CA GLN A 492 -9.80 2.00 21.68
C GLN A 492 -9.34 2.30 23.11
N GLN A 493 -9.92 1.62 24.10
CA GLN A 493 -9.51 1.74 25.50
C GLN A 493 -8.04 1.33 25.72
N ILE A 494 -7.55 0.33 24.97
CA ILE A 494 -6.14 -0.05 25.00
C ILE A 494 -5.27 1.05 24.38
N PHE A 495 -5.68 1.69 23.28
CA PHE A 495 -4.95 2.83 22.72
C PHE A 495 -4.93 4.05 23.66
N GLU A 496 -6.05 4.38 24.27
CA GLU A 496 -6.11 5.44 25.30
C GLU A 496 -5.19 5.13 26.49
N TYR A 497 -5.07 3.85 26.84
CA TYR A 497 -4.12 3.40 27.85
C TYR A 497 -2.66 3.58 27.40
N ILE A 498 -2.34 3.22 26.15
CA ILE A 498 -1.00 3.45 25.57
C ILE A 498 -0.67 4.95 25.58
N ASP A 499 -1.62 5.80 25.20
CA ASP A 499 -1.45 7.26 25.18
C ASP A 499 -1.15 7.81 26.57
N LYS A 500 -1.77 7.25 27.63
CA LYS A 500 -1.52 7.61 29.03
C LYS A 500 -0.18 7.09 29.56
N CYS A 501 0.17 5.84 29.30
CA CYS A 501 1.39 5.21 29.82
C CYS A 501 2.65 5.60 29.04
N GLY A 502 2.49 5.99 27.78
CA GLY A 502 3.58 6.26 26.86
C GLY A 502 4.06 5.00 26.14
N LEU A 503 4.13 5.10 24.81
CA LEU A 503 4.53 4.02 23.91
C LEU A 503 5.92 3.46 24.24
N GLN A 504 6.90 4.33 24.50
CA GLN A 504 8.27 3.94 24.80
C GLN A 504 8.39 3.21 26.14
N ALA A 505 7.59 3.60 27.14
CA ALA A 505 7.60 2.95 28.45
C ALA A 505 7.12 1.50 28.33
N LEU A 506 5.99 1.28 27.66
CA LEU A 506 5.45 -0.05 27.37
C LEU A 506 6.43 -0.90 26.55
N ALA A 507 7.10 -0.30 25.55
CA ALA A 507 8.14 -0.99 24.79
C ALA A 507 9.33 -1.41 25.66
N ASN A 508 9.80 -0.54 26.56
CA ASN A 508 10.91 -0.85 27.46
C ASN A 508 10.56 -2.00 28.41
N GLU A 509 9.34 -2.01 28.95
CA GLU A 509 8.86 -3.12 29.78
C GLU A 509 8.75 -4.42 29.00
N GLY A 510 8.18 -4.40 27.80
CA GLY A 510 8.11 -5.58 26.94
C GLY A 510 9.48 -6.10 26.53
N ARG A 511 10.45 -5.20 26.31
CA ARG A 511 11.86 -5.53 26.05
C ARG A 511 12.51 -6.20 27.25
N MET A 512 12.24 -5.75 28.47
CA MET A 512 12.70 -6.42 29.71
C MET A 512 12.19 -7.85 29.80
N LEU A 513 10.91 -8.08 29.49
CA LEU A 513 10.31 -9.42 29.45
C LEU A 513 10.95 -10.30 28.37
N ARG A 514 11.21 -9.74 27.18
CA ARG A 514 11.84 -10.46 26.06
C ARG A 514 13.29 -10.86 26.37
N THR A 515 14.05 -9.99 27.05
CA THR A 515 15.49 -10.16 27.29
C THR A 515 15.84 -10.79 28.63
N GLY A 516 14.85 -10.98 29.52
CA GLY A 516 15.05 -11.54 30.85
C GLY A 516 15.77 -10.61 31.83
N ARG A 517 15.95 -9.33 31.51
CA ARG A 517 16.56 -8.32 32.39
C ARG A 517 15.48 -7.69 33.25
N HIS A 518 15.38 -8.09 34.52
CA HIS A 518 14.54 -7.39 35.49
C HIS A 518 15.15 -6.02 35.83
N ALA A 519 14.30 -4.99 35.97
CA ALA A 519 14.71 -3.74 36.58
C ALA A 519 15.23 -4.00 38.01
N PRO A 520 16.28 -3.30 38.48
CA PRO A 520 16.62 -3.34 39.90
C PRO A 520 15.39 -2.88 40.68
N SER A 521 14.92 -3.73 41.58
CA SER A 521 13.80 -3.43 42.46
C SER A 521 14.15 -2.19 43.28
N SER A 522 13.45 -1.09 43.04
CA SER A 522 13.41 0.04 43.96
C SER A 522 12.62 -0.37 45.20
N SER A 523 13.27 -1.11 46.10
CA SER A 523 12.73 -1.44 47.42
C SER A 523 13.62 -0.81 48.49
N GLY A 524 13.19 0.36 48.96
CA GLY A 524 13.22 0.71 50.38
C GLY A 524 14.48 1.36 50.92
N GLN A 525 14.62 2.68 50.73
CA GLN A 525 15.00 3.51 51.86
C GLN A 525 13.81 3.55 52.82
N ARG A 526 13.94 2.87 53.97
CA ARG A 526 13.29 3.28 55.21
C ARG A 526 14.41 3.56 56.21
N ALA A 527 14.40 4.79 56.71
CA ALA A 527 15.19 5.25 57.83
C ALA A 527 14.85 4.48 59.11
#